data_AF-A0A7V8ZHA9-F1
#
_entry.id   AF-A0A7V8ZHA9-F1
#
_cell.length_a   1.000
_cell.length_b   1.000
_cell.length_c   1.000
_cell.angle_alpha   90.00
_cell.angle_beta   90.00
_cell.angle_gamma   90.00
#
_symmetry.space_group_name_H-M   'P 1'
#
loop_
_entity.id
_entity.type
_entity.pdbx_description
1 polymer ?
#
loop_
_entity_poly.entity_id
_entity_poly.type
_entity_poly.pdbx_seq_one_letter_code
_entity_poly.pdbx_strand_id
1 'polypeptide(L)'
;VAAAEAFGFDQELPRIPALKPSTIPSDLEDSLAVGASAIGQGRVLATPLQMASVAATIANAGRRIEPRLARIDPTKRTRVVSAKVAGQVRTMMVRVVSGGTGKAAALPGVQVAGKTGTAELRAGSNDPADSDAWFVAFAPADEPQVAVAVLVVGGGFGGTVAAPIAKQVLQAALG
;
A
#
# COMPACT_ATOMS: atom_id res chain seq x y z
N VAL A 1 -5.32 14.27 -6.44
CA VAL A 1 -6.73 13.81 -6.29
C VAL A 1 -7.08 12.74 -7.32
N ALA A 2 -7.27 13.05 -8.61
CA ALA A 2 -7.68 12.08 -9.64
C ALA A 2 -6.91 10.75 -9.68
N ALA A 3 -5.58 10.78 -9.49
CA ALA A 3 -4.80 9.55 -9.41
C ALA A 3 -5.23 8.65 -8.23
N ALA A 4 -5.37 9.22 -7.02
CA ALA A 4 -5.78 8.47 -5.83
C ALA A 4 -7.22 7.92 -5.97
N GLU A 5 -8.13 8.72 -6.51
CA GLU A 5 -9.51 8.29 -6.80
C GLU A 5 -9.51 7.11 -7.79
N ALA A 6 -8.69 7.15 -8.84
CA ALA A 6 -8.57 6.04 -9.79
C ALA A 6 -8.05 4.75 -9.09
N PHE A 7 -7.21 4.89 -8.06
CA PHE A 7 -6.79 3.78 -7.21
C PHE A 7 -7.85 3.34 -6.18
N GLY A 8 -8.94 4.08 -5.98
CA GLY A 8 -10.06 3.70 -5.13
C GLY A 8 -10.27 4.54 -3.88
N PHE A 9 -9.53 5.63 -3.70
CA PHE A 9 -9.87 6.62 -2.67
C PHE A 9 -11.23 7.26 -2.97
N ASP A 10 -11.95 7.63 -1.92
CA ASP A 10 -13.31 8.19 -1.92
C ASP A 10 -14.37 7.29 -2.58
N GLN A 11 -14.08 6.00 -2.72
CA GLN A 11 -15.03 5.01 -3.24
C GLN A 11 -15.48 4.05 -2.15
N GLU A 12 -16.79 3.81 -2.10
CA GLU A 12 -17.37 2.77 -1.25
C GLU A 12 -17.17 1.38 -1.87
N LEU A 13 -16.98 0.39 -1.00
CA LEU A 13 -17.00 -1.03 -1.36
C LEU A 13 -18.21 -1.68 -0.68
N PRO A 14 -19.43 -1.51 -1.20
CA PRO A 14 -20.66 -1.92 -0.51
C PRO A 14 -20.76 -3.44 -0.27
N ARG A 15 -19.95 -4.24 -0.99
CA ARG A 15 -19.86 -5.70 -0.83
C ARG A 15 -18.99 -6.13 0.36
N ILE A 16 -18.34 -5.19 1.05
CA ILE A 16 -17.49 -5.43 2.22
C ILE A 16 -18.10 -4.67 3.40
N PRO A 17 -18.92 -5.33 4.23
CA PRO A 17 -19.62 -4.68 5.33
C PRO A 17 -18.67 -3.94 6.28
N ALA A 18 -19.11 -2.79 6.80
CA ALA A 18 -18.39 -1.94 7.76
C ALA A 18 -17.05 -1.34 7.26
N LEU A 19 -16.68 -1.53 5.99
CA LEU A 19 -15.49 -0.89 5.45
C LEU A 19 -15.74 0.61 5.24
N LYS A 20 -14.95 1.44 5.94
CA LYS A 20 -14.89 2.88 5.65
C LYS A 20 -14.02 3.14 4.42
N PRO A 21 -14.45 4.01 3.49
CA PRO A 21 -13.60 4.46 2.39
C PRO A 21 -12.29 5.08 2.91
N SER A 22 -11.22 4.91 2.14
CA SER A 22 -10.03 5.76 2.30
C SER A 22 -10.30 7.11 1.66
N THR A 23 -9.77 8.19 2.23
CA THR A 23 -10.11 9.56 1.83
C THR A 23 -8.90 10.35 1.36
N ILE A 24 -9.07 11.18 0.33
CA ILE A 24 -8.08 12.18 -0.07
C ILE A 24 -8.73 13.58 -0.03
N PRO A 25 -8.08 14.61 0.54
CA PRO A 25 -8.62 15.97 0.53
C PRO A 25 -8.86 16.46 -0.91
N SER A 26 -10.04 17.01 -1.15
CA SER A 26 -10.44 17.62 -2.42
C SER A 26 -9.99 19.09 -2.53
N ASP A 27 -9.77 19.71 -1.39
CA ASP A 27 -9.33 21.10 -1.16
C ASP A 27 -7.83 21.15 -0.85
N LEU A 28 -7.01 20.95 -1.88
CA LEU A 28 -5.56 21.14 -1.80
C LEU A 28 -5.22 22.59 -2.18
N GLU A 29 -5.43 23.51 -1.24
CA GLU A 29 -5.40 24.96 -1.47
C GLU A 29 -4.03 25.52 -1.83
N ASP A 30 -2.94 24.88 -1.38
CA ASP A 30 -1.57 25.33 -1.62
C ASP A 30 -0.58 24.18 -1.94
N SER A 31 0.64 24.56 -2.31
CA SER A 31 1.70 23.60 -2.67
C SER A 31 2.15 22.73 -1.49
N LEU A 32 2.01 23.23 -0.26
CA LEU A 32 2.36 22.48 0.95
C LEU A 32 1.33 21.36 1.19
N ALA A 33 0.04 21.65 1.05
CA ALA A 33 -1.04 20.67 1.14
C ALA A 33 -0.90 19.58 0.07
N VAL A 34 -0.54 19.98 -1.16
CA VAL A 34 -0.22 19.02 -2.24
C VAL A 34 0.97 18.14 -1.85
N GLY A 35 2.05 18.73 -1.36
CA GLY A 35 3.26 18.01 -0.93
C GLY A 35 3.00 17.04 0.22
N ALA A 36 2.31 17.50 1.27
CA ALA A 36 1.92 16.69 2.42
C ALA A 36 1.05 15.50 1.98
N SER A 37 0.06 15.73 1.14
CA SER A 37 -0.81 14.65 0.64
C SER A 37 -0.05 13.65 -0.25
N ALA A 38 0.90 14.13 -1.06
CA ALA A 38 1.72 13.29 -1.93
C ALA A 38 2.63 12.33 -1.16
N ILE A 39 3.06 12.70 0.06
CA ILE A 39 3.83 11.82 0.95
C ILE A 39 2.95 11.01 1.91
N GLY A 40 1.61 11.14 1.82
CA GLY A 40 0.65 10.43 2.68
C GLY A 40 0.47 11.05 4.07
N GLN A 41 0.76 12.34 4.21
CA GLN A 41 0.60 13.12 5.44
C GLN A 41 -0.62 14.06 5.37
N GLY A 42 -1.00 14.61 6.52
CA GLY A 42 -2.10 15.57 6.62
C GLY A 42 -3.46 14.88 6.67
N ARG A 43 -4.32 15.15 5.68
CA ARG A 43 -5.73 14.71 5.67
C ARG A 43 -6.00 13.46 4.82
N VAL A 44 -4.95 12.82 4.32
CA VAL A 44 -5.07 11.54 3.62
C VAL A 44 -5.25 10.42 4.64
N LEU A 45 -6.35 9.66 4.54
CA LEU A 45 -6.61 8.51 5.41
C LEU A 45 -6.74 7.26 4.55
N ALA A 46 -6.04 6.19 4.91
CA ALA A 46 -6.05 4.95 4.15
C ALA A 46 -6.31 3.75 5.05
N THR A 47 -7.14 2.81 4.58
CA THR A 47 -7.32 1.51 5.23
C THR A 47 -6.28 0.50 4.74
N PRO A 48 -5.91 -0.50 5.55
CA PRO A 48 -5.01 -1.57 5.08
C PRO A 48 -5.54 -2.29 3.84
N LEU A 49 -6.85 -2.53 3.75
CA LEU A 49 -7.45 -3.16 2.57
C LEU A 49 -7.26 -2.32 1.30
N GLN A 50 -7.48 -1.00 1.39
CA GLN A 50 -7.26 -0.10 0.26
C GLN A 50 -5.78 -0.10 -0.16
N MET A 51 -4.85 -0.04 0.79
CA MET A 51 -3.42 -0.05 0.50
C MET A 51 -2.93 -1.39 -0.08
N ALA A 52 -3.51 -2.52 0.35
CA ALA A 52 -3.29 -3.82 -0.29
C ALA A 52 -3.81 -3.83 -1.73
N SER A 53 -4.97 -3.21 -2.00
CA SER A 53 -5.51 -3.03 -3.36
C SER A 53 -4.61 -2.17 -4.25
N VAL A 54 -3.98 -1.12 -3.70
CA VAL A 54 -2.98 -0.31 -4.42
C VAL A 54 -1.79 -1.17 -4.83
N ALA A 55 -1.21 -1.94 -3.90
CA ALA A 55 -0.11 -2.86 -4.20
C ALA A 55 -0.50 -3.90 -5.25
N ALA A 56 -1.68 -4.52 -5.11
CA ALA A 56 -2.24 -5.47 -6.07
C ALA A 56 -2.47 -4.84 -7.45
N THR A 57 -2.82 -3.55 -7.52
CA THR A 57 -2.99 -2.84 -8.80
C THR A 57 -1.68 -2.68 -9.54
N ILE A 58 -0.59 -2.35 -8.83
CA ILE A 58 0.75 -2.28 -9.42
C ILE A 58 1.21 -3.68 -9.87
N ALA A 59 1.00 -4.68 -9.03
CA ALA A 59 1.28 -6.09 -9.32
C ALA A 59 0.57 -6.56 -10.60
N ASN A 60 -0.72 -6.20 -10.74
CA ASN A 60 -1.56 -6.54 -11.89
C ASN A 60 -1.38 -5.59 -13.09
N ALA A 61 -0.14 -5.16 -13.33
CA ALA A 61 0.25 -4.31 -14.46
C ALA A 61 -0.64 -3.05 -14.63
N GLY A 62 -1.06 -2.43 -13.52
CA GLY A 62 -1.87 -1.21 -13.48
C GLY A 62 -3.38 -1.42 -13.66
N ARG A 63 -3.89 -2.66 -13.56
CA ARG A 63 -5.32 -2.98 -13.55
C ARG A 63 -5.77 -3.17 -12.11
N ARG A 64 -6.58 -2.25 -11.59
CA ARG A 64 -7.22 -2.41 -10.30
C ARG A 64 -8.32 -3.45 -10.42
N ILE A 65 -8.36 -4.36 -9.45
CA ILE A 65 -9.46 -5.27 -9.22
C ILE A 65 -10.18 -4.76 -7.98
N GLU A 66 -11.49 -4.50 -8.09
CA GLU A 66 -12.30 -4.14 -6.93
C GLU A 66 -12.24 -5.28 -5.90
N PRO A 67 -11.80 -5.02 -4.63
CA PRO A 67 -11.72 -6.06 -3.62
C PRO A 67 -13.08 -6.74 -3.39
N ARG A 68 -13.04 -8.06 -3.18
CA ARG A 68 -14.23 -8.89 -2.91
C ARG A 68 -13.94 -9.91 -1.82
N LEU A 69 -14.95 -10.19 -0.99
CA LEU A 69 -14.86 -11.23 0.04
C LEU A 69 -15.37 -12.57 -0.49
N ALA A 70 -16.53 -12.58 -1.16
CA ALA A 70 -17.13 -13.80 -1.66
C ALA A 70 -16.64 -14.11 -3.08
N ARG A 71 -16.34 -15.39 -3.35
CA ARG A 71 -15.92 -15.85 -4.69
C ARG A 71 -16.99 -15.66 -5.77
N ILE A 72 -18.27 -15.63 -5.36
CA ILE A 72 -19.42 -15.43 -6.24
C ILE A 72 -19.57 -13.97 -6.71
N ASP A 73 -18.93 -13.02 -6.05
CA ASP A 73 -19.03 -11.62 -6.45
C ASP A 73 -18.34 -11.38 -7.81
N PRO A 74 -18.94 -10.62 -8.74
CA PRO A 74 -18.32 -10.24 -10.01
C PRO A 74 -16.96 -9.59 -9.81
N THR A 75 -16.00 -10.00 -10.65
CA THR A 75 -14.69 -9.37 -10.69
C THR A 75 -14.73 -8.14 -11.59
N LYS A 76 -14.74 -6.95 -11.00
CA LYS A 76 -14.62 -5.69 -11.74
C LYS A 76 -13.16 -5.31 -11.90
N ARG A 77 -12.76 -4.99 -13.14
CA ARG A 77 -11.37 -4.65 -13.50
C ARG A 77 -11.33 -3.32 -14.22
N THR A 78 -10.48 -2.41 -13.74
CA THR A 78 -10.32 -1.08 -14.32
C THR A 78 -8.85 -0.75 -14.53
N ARG A 79 -8.50 -0.19 -15.69
CA ARG A 79 -7.16 0.30 -15.98
C ARG A 79 -6.95 1.63 -15.24
N VAL A 80 -6.01 1.66 -14.29
CA VAL A 80 -5.71 2.85 -13.47
C VAL A 80 -4.43 3.54 -13.95
N VAL A 81 -3.40 2.74 -14.24
CA VAL A 81 -2.15 3.21 -14.86
C VAL A 81 -1.74 2.29 -15.99
N SER A 82 -0.92 2.77 -16.92
CA SER A 82 -0.38 1.93 -18.00
C SER A 82 0.51 0.82 -17.44
N ALA A 83 0.62 -0.28 -18.18
CA ALA A 83 1.51 -1.39 -17.82
C ALA A 83 2.97 -0.94 -17.71
N LYS A 84 3.39 0.03 -18.54
CA LYS A 84 4.72 0.64 -18.49
C LYS A 84 4.96 1.35 -17.15
N VAL A 85 4.03 2.20 -16.73
CA VAL A 85 4.13 2.92 -15.45
C VAL A 85 4.10 1.93 -14.27
N ALA A 86 3.20 0.96 -14.28
CA ALA A 86 3.16 -0.08 -13.25
C ALA A 86 4.49 -0.86 -13.16
N GLY A 87 5.10 -1.21 -14.31
CA GLY A 87 6.40 -1.88 -14.35
C GLY A 87 7.55 -1.04 -13.80
N GLN A 88 7.54 0.28 -14.06
CA GLN A 88 8.50 1.21 -13.47
C GLN A 88 8.34 1.30 -11.95
N VAL A 89 7.10 1.44 -11.45
CA VAL A 89 6.80 1.47 -10.01
C VAL A 89 7.21 0.17 -9.34
N ARG A 90 6.88 -0.99 -9.93
CA ARG A 90 7.33 -2.30 -9.45
C ARG A 90 8.86 -2.35 -9.31
N THR A 91 9.60 -1.90 -10.33
CA THR A 91 11.07 -1.90 -10.29
C THR A 91 11.60 -1.05 -9.13
N MET A 92 10.99 0.10 -8.88
CA MET A 92 11.34 0.95 -7.73
C MET A 92 11.01 0.26 -6.40
N MET A 93 9.86 -0.40 -6.29
CA MET A 93 9.46 -1.16 -5.10
C MET A 93 10.38 -2.35 -4.81
N VAL A 94 10.89 -3.04 -5.84
CA VAL A 94 11.90 -4.10 -5.68
C VAL A 94 13.21 -3.52 -5.14
N ARG A 95 13.61 -2.32 -5.57
CA ARG A 95 14.82 -1.63 -5.06
C ARG A 95 14.69 -1.25 -3.58
N VAL A 96 13.50 -0.90 -3.11
CA VAL A 96 13.26 -0.63 -1.68
C VAL A 96 13.56 -1.85 -0.82
N VAL A 97 13.22 -3.06 -1.28
CA VAL A 97 13.44 -4.30 -0.53
C VAL A 97 14.88 -4.83 -0.72
N SER A 98 15.42 -4.78 -1.93
CA SER A 98 16.78 -5.31 -2.18
C SER A 98 17.89 -4.41 -1.62
N GLY A 99 17.69 -3.10 -1.56
CA GLY A 99 18.76 -2.15 -1.21
C GLY A 99 18.33 -0.97 -0.33
N GLY A 100 17.04 -0.77 -0.10
CA GLY A 100 16.50 0.42 0.59
C GLY A 100 16.01 0.18 2.01
N THR A 101 14.94 0.89 2.37
CA THR A 101 14.35 0.91 3.72
C THR A 101 13.52 -0.34 4.05
N GLY A 102 13.19 -1.16 3.04
CA GLY A 102 12.32 -2.33 3.18
C GLY A 102 13.05 -3.66 3.26
N LYS A 103 14.37 -3.66 3.51
CA LYS A 103 15.22 -4.88 3.49
C LYS A 103 14.71 -6.02 4.36
N ALA A 104 14.07 -5.71 5.49
CA ALA A 104 13.53 -6.71 6.38
C ALA A 104 12.39 -7.55 5.76
N ALA A 105 11.80 -7.11 4.65
CA ALA A 105 10.79 -7.86 3.89
C ALA A 105 11.39 -8.86 2.87
N ALA A 106 12.72 -8.93 2.72
CA ALA A 106 13.35 -9.80 1.73
C ALA A 106 13.11 -11.28 2.03
N LEU A 107 12.76 -12.04 0.99
CA LEU A 107 12.56 -13.49 1.02
C LEU A 107 13.63 -14.17 0.15
N PRO A 108 14.33 -15.20 0.66
CA PRO A 108 15.26 -15.99 -0.15
C PRO A 108 14.55 -16.62 -1.35
N GLY A 109 15.14 -16.50 -2.54
CA GLY A 109 14.60 -17.09 -3.77
C GLY A 109 13.37 -16.41 -4.36
N VAL A 110 12.78 -15.42 -3.68
CA VAL A 110 11.57 -14.72 -4.13
C VAL A 110 11.82 -13.23 -4.23
N GLN A 111 11.56 -12.65 -5.42
CA GLN A 111 11.67 -11.21 -5.59
C GLN A 111 10.46 -10.51 -4.95
N VAL A 112 10.68 -9.75 -3.88
CA VAL A 112 9.61 -9.00 -3.20
C VAL A 112 9.64 -7.53 -3.66
N ALA A 113 8.48 -7.01 -4.04
CA ALA A 113 8.28 -5.59 -4.30
C ALA A 113 7.52 -4.97 -3.11
N GLY A 114 8.07 -3.95 -2.46
CA GLY A 114 7.39 -3.32 -1.33
C GLY A 114 7.73 -1.86 -1.10
N LYS A 115 7.02 -1.23 -0.16
CA LYS A 115 7.27 0.14 0.28
C LYS A 115 6.94 0.31 1.75
N THR A 116 7.84 0.99 2.47
CA THR A 116 7.66 1.42 3.86
C THR A 116 6.80 2.68 3.94
N GLY A 117 6.02 2.80 5.01
CA GLY A 117 5.39 4.04 5.43
C GLY A 117 5.55 4.22 6.95
N THR A 118 5.61 5.48 7.37
CA THR A 118 5.56 5.89 8.77
C THR A 118 4.62 7.09 8.79
N ALA A 119 3.48 6.96 9.46
CA ALA A 119 2.51 8.05 9.59
C ALA A 119 2.61 8.60 11.01
N GLU A 120 2.92 9.89 11.13
CA GLU A 120 3.09 10.54 12.43
C GLU A 120 1.71 10.84 13.02
N LEU A 121 1.47 10.38 14.25
CA LEU A 121 0.25 10.65 15.00
C LEU A 121 0.34 11.96 15.78
N ARG A 122 1.57 12.37 16.13
CA ARG A 122 1.88 13.60 16.86
C ARG A 122 3.10 14.29 16.26
N ALA A 123 2.89 15.48 15.72
CA ALA A 123 3.97 16.27 15.13
C ALA A 123 5.08 16.59 16.14
N GLY A 124 6.33 16.37 15.73
CA GLY A 124 7.52 16.68 16.54
C GLY A 124 7.80 15.70 17.69
N SER A 125 7.04 14.60 17.79
CA SER A 125 7.36 13.53 18.73
C SER A 125 8.41 12.59 18.15
N ASN A 126 9.34 12.16 19.00
CA ASN A 126 10.30 11.10 18.69
C ASN A 126 9.91 9.76 19.34
N ASP A 127 8.76 9.70 20.00
CA ASP A 127 8.25 8.45 20.58
C ASP A 127 7.76 7.54 19.44
N PRO A 128 8.28 6.31 19.32
CA PRO A 128 7.77 5.34 18.35
C PRO A 128 6.26 5.09 18.49
N ALA A 129 5.69 5.22 19.68
CA ALA A 129 4.27 5.05 19.92
C ALA A 129 3.41 6.15 19.26
N ASP A 130 4.03 7.29 18.91
CA ASP A 130 3.39 8.38 18.19
C ASP A 130 3.51 8.24 16.66
N SER A 131 3.78 7.03 16.16
CA SER A 131 3.84 6.75 14.73
C SER A 131 3.25 5.39 14.38
N ASP A 132 2.48 5.35 13.30
CA ASP A 132 1.97 4.10 12.73
C ASP A 132 2.98 3.51 11.74
N ALA A 133 3.32 2.24 11.95
CA ALA A 133 4.22 1.50 11.09
C ALA A 133 3.45 0.85 9.94
N TRP A 134 3.77 1.24 8.70
CA TRP A 134 3.14 0.74 7.49
C TRP A 134 4.13 -0.02 6.61
N PHE A 135 3.65 -1.11 6.00
CA PHE A 135 4.35 -1.75 4.89
C PHE A 135 3.34 -2.33 3.89
N VAL A 136 3.52 -2.02 2.61
CA VAL A 136 2.76 -2.64 1.52
C VAL A 136 3.71 -3.41 0.62
N ALA A 137 3.29 -4.58 0.17
CA ALA A 137 4.11 -5.41 -0.70
C ALA A 137 3.29 -6.34 -1.58
N PHE A 138 3.94 -6.88 -2.60
CA PHE A 138 3.49 -8.05 -3.32
C PHE A 138 4.67 -8.93 -3.72
N ALA A 139 4.42 -10.22 -3.89
CA ALA A 139 5.42 -11.19 -4.31
C ALA A 139 4.77 -12.42 -4.98
N PRO A 140 5.53 -13.15 -5.82
CA PRO A 140 6.78 -12.71 -6.47
C PRO A 140 6.58 -11.44 -7.33
N ALA A 141 7.60 -10.62 -7.56
CA ALA A 141 7.42 -9.37 -8.29
C ALA A 141 7.27 -9.59 -9.80
N ASP A 142 7.96 -10.59 -10.34
CA ASP A 142 7.94 -11.02 -11.73
C ASP A 142 6.67 -11.79 -12.09
N GLU A 143 6.18 -12.65 -11.20
CA GLU A 143 4.89 -13.33 -11.32
C GLU A 143 4.03 -13.15 -10.06
N PRO A 144 3.33 -12.00 -9.88
CA PRO A 144 2.65 -11.70 -8.63
C PRO A 144 1.46 -12.61 -8.32
N GLN A 145 1.50 -13.19 -7.12
CA GLN A 145 0.43 -14.06 -6.61
C GLN A 145 -0.28 -13.45 -5.40
N VAL A 146 0.47 -12.77 -4.53
CA VAL A 146 -0.05 -12.26 -3.25
C VAL A 146 0.35 -10.80 -3.06
N ALA A 147 -0.61 -9.98 -2.63
CA ALA A 147 -0.38 -8.61 -2.15
C ALA A 147 -0.79 -8.51 -0.68
N VAL A 148 -0.01 -7.76 0.10
CA VAL A 148 -0.19 -7.59 1.54
C VAL A 148 -0.03 -6.12 1.93
N ALA A 149 -0.82 -5.68 2.91
CA ALA A 149 -0.60 -4.45 3.63
C ALA A 149 -0.58 -4.75 5.13
N VAL A 150 0.43 -4.24 5.82
CA VAL A 150 0.59 -4.35 7.27
C VAL A 150 0.54 -2.94 7.85
N LEU A 151 -0.31 -2.78 8.87
CA LEU A 151 -0.39 -1.60 9.72
C LEU A 151 -0.20 -2.06 11.16
N VAL A 152 0.74 -1.45 11.87
CA VAL A 152 0.87 -1.57 13.32
C VAL A 152 0.69 -0.19 13.93
N VAL A 153 -0.42 -0.02 14.64
CA VAL A 153 -0.79 1.27 15.26
C VAL A 153 0.14 1.57 16.42
N GLY A 154 0.72 2.77 16.46
CA GLY A 154 1.76 3.12 17.43
C GLY A 154 3.00 2.20 17.34
N GLY A 155 3.21 1.58 16.18
CA GLY A 155 4.29 0.62 15.93
C GLY A 155 5.61 1.25 15.53
N GLY A 156 5.72 2.58 15.46
CA GLY A 156 6.91 3.29 15.04
C GLY A 156 7.16 3.18 13.53
N PHE A 157 8.35 2.70 13.15
CA PHE A 157 8.81 2.74 11.76
C PHE A 157 8.38 1.51 10.95
N GLY A 158 7.79 1.74 9.78
CA GLY A 158 7.33 0.67 8.88
C GLY A 158 8.41 -0.33 8.44
N GLY A 159 9.65 0.14 8.27
CA GLY A 159 10.76 -0.72 7.84
C GLY A 159 11.27 -1.68 8.92
N THR A 160 11.13 -1.33 10.20
CA THR A 160 11.62 -2.14 11.32
C THR A 160 10.53 -3.03 11.91
N VAL A 161 9.27 -2.61 11.86
CA VAL A 161 8.15 -3.34 12.49
C VAL A 161 7.24 -4.01 11.46
N ALA A 162 6.71 -3.25 10.49
CA ALA A 162 5.73 -3.79 9.55
C ALA A 162 6.35 -4.68 8.45
N ALA A 163 7.56 -4.37 7.99
CA ALA A 163 8.26 -5.13 6.96
C ALA A 163 8.59 -6.60 7.35
N PRO A 164 9.11 -6.90 8.56
CA PRO A 164 9.27 -8.29 9.01
C PRO A 164 7.94 -9.06 9.09
N ILE A 165 6.85 -8.42 9.49
CA ILE A 165 5.52 -9.06 9.54
C ILE A 165 5.06 -9.39 8.11
N ALA A 166 5.21 -8.46 7.18
CA ALA A 166 4.89 -8.69 5.77
C ALA A 166 5.69 -9.86 5.18
N LYS A 167 6.98 -10.00 5.56
CA LYS A 167 7.80 -11.16 5.19
C LYS A 167 7.16 -12.48 5.61
N GLN A 168 6.73 -12.58 6.88
CA GLN A 168 6.13 -13.80 7.41
C GLN A 168 4.83 -14.16 6.68
N VAL A 169 3.98 -13.16 6.42
CA VAL A 169 2.73 -13.36 5.66
C VAL A 169 3.02 -13.83 4.23
N LEU A 170 3.95 -13.18 3.54
CA LEU A 170 4.33 -13.55 2.17
C LEU A 170 4.95 -14.96 2.11
N GLN A 171 5.81 -15.29 3.08
CA GLN A 171 6.40 -16.64 3.19
C GLN A 171 5.30 -17.69 3.38
N ALA A 172 4.40 -17.48 4.35
CA ALA A 172 3.30 -18.42 4.59
C ALA A 172 2.36 -18.57 3.39
N ALA A 173 2.15 -17.50 2.62
CA ALA A 173 1.25 -17.51 1.47
C ALA A 173 1.85 -18.13 0.19
N LEU A 174 3.18 -18.13 0.06
CA LEU A 174 3.89 -18.66 -1.12
C LEU A 174 4.39 -20.10 -0.92
N GLY A 175 4.40 -20.62 0.31
CA GLY A 175 4.90 -21.96 0.65
C GLY A 175 6.38 -21.96 1.01
#